data_AF-A0A959PX99-F1
#
_entry.id   AF-A0A959PX99-F1
#
_cell.length_a   1.000
_cell.length_b   1.000
_cell.length_c   1.000
_cell.angle_alpha   90.00
_cell.angle_beta   90.00
_cell.angle_gamma   90.00
#
_symmetry.space_group_name_H-M   'P 1'
#
loop_
_entity.id
_entity.type
_entity.pdbx_description
1 polymer ?
#
loop_
_entity_poly.entity_id
_entity_poly.type
_entity_poly.pdbx_seq_one_letter_code
_entity_poly.pdbx_strand_id
1 'polypeptide(L)'
;MRHAQLIIISFFFYFSMAGQIEVRLSIENETISGTDYLFDIYFQRISPALEGNIYLGNSDLVIAYNTEMFTDDSLSKATDPPVGFCTLTPTSDQANDILLTRINYFDNSDPTIQNGNLVINLNGPTPGDAASFNGRVARIDGQSNTHRLGRFKISSISDATADANLRWKTTGTGLKTMVFSLDSIAPFMSHQIDLQTDTNTCPEELVLLDTPIQDGVHQASVSLTASGQIQAPSSVLFRAGQSVELIPLFNVDAGSTLEINIAGCQ
;
A
#
# COMPACT_ATOMS: atom_id res chain seq x y z
N MET A 1 -4.20 -65.14 34.14
CA MET A 1 -3.31 -63.95 34.22
C MET A 1 -3.81 -62.97 33.17
N ARG A 2 -4.28 -61.80 33.61
CA ARG A 2 -4.99 -60.82 32.78
C ARG A 2 -3.98 -59.88 32.11
N HIS A 3 -4.06 -59.73 30.79
CA HIS A 3 -3.30 -58.75 30.02
C HIS A 3 -3.97 -57.38 30.14
N ALA A 4 -3.25 -56.38 30.63
CA ALA A 4 -3.68 -54.98 30.60
C ALA A 4 -3.23 -54.36 29.27
N GLN A 5 -4.18 -54.00 28.40
CA GLN A 5 -3.92 -53.19 27.21
C GLN A 5 -3.84 -51.72 27.64
N LEU A 6 -2.68 -51.10 27.44
CA LEU A 6 -2.46 -49.67 27.60
C LEU A 6 -2.94 -48.97 26.32
N ILE A 7 -4.05 -48.23 26.41
CA ILE A 7 -4.52 -47.33 25.34
C ILE A 7 -3.77 -46.00 25.53
N ILE A 8 -2.85 -45.70 24.61
CA ILE A 8 -2.22 -44.38 24.53
C ILE A 8 -3.19 -43.47 23.76
N ILE A 9 -3.85 -42.57 24.49
CA ILE A 9 -4.65 -41.49 23.90
C ILE A 9 -3.68 -40.39 23.48
N SER A 10 -3.37 -40.31 22.19
CA SER A 10 -2.63 -39.19 21.61
C SER A 10 -3.53 -37.96 21.57
N PHE A 11 -3.31 -37.01 22.48
CA PHE A 11 -3.81 -35.64 22.35
C PHE A 11 -3.03 -34.96 21.22
N PHE A 12 -3.65 -34.85 20.04
CA PHE A 12 -3.20 -33.89 19.03
C PHE A 12 -3.53 -32.49 19.55
N PHE A 13 -2.54 -31.79 20.09
CA PHE A 13 -2.60 -30.34 20.22
C PHE A 13 -2.61 -29.75 18.81
N TYR A 14 -3.78 -29.36 18.33
CA TYR A 14 -3.88 -28.41 17.23
C TYR A 14 -3.37 -27.07 17.77
N PHE A 15 -2.08 -26.78 17.56
CA PHE A 15 -1.64 -25.39 17.52
C PHE A 15 -2.31 -24.78 16.29
N SER A 16 -3.39 -24.04 16.50
CA SER A 16 -3.79 -23.03 15.53
C SER A 16 -2.64 -22.03 15.51
N MET A 17 -1.88 -22.02 14.41
CA MET A 17 -1.06 -20.86 14.13
C MET A 17 -2.05 -19.72 13.87
N ALA A 18 -2.13 -18.78 14.80
CA ALA A 18 -2.72 -17.48 14.53
C ALA A 18 -2.04 -16.96 13.25
N GLY A 19 -2.84 -16.69 12.22
CA GLY A 19 -2.32 -16.15 10.97
C GLY A 19 -1.66 -14.80 11.27
N GLN A 20 -0.47 -14.57 10.72
CA GLN A 20 0.23 -13.31 10.94
C GLN A 20 -0.65 -12.14 10.44
N ILE A 21 -0.80 -11.11 11.27
CA ILE A 21 -1.49 -9.89 10.86
C ILE A 21 -0.57 -9.15 9.88
N GLU A 22 -1.05 -8.90 8.68
CA GLU A 22 -0.33 -8.18 7.62
C GLU A 22 -0.99 -6.84 7.34
N VAL A 23 -0.15 -5.83 7.07
CA VAL A 23 -0.59 -4.51 6.59
C VAL A 23 -0.14 -4.29 5.16
N ARG A 24 -1.06 -3.80 4.35
CA ARG A 24 -0.83 -3.28 3.02
C ARG A 24 -0.57 -1.78 3.09
N LEU A 25 0.48 -1.35 2.41
CA LEU A 25 0.75 0.05 2.14
C LEU A 25 0.53 0.34 0.67
N SER A 26 -0.22 1.40 0.37
CA SER A 26 -0.42 1.89 -0.99
C SER A 26 -0.08 3.38 -1.11
N ILE A 27 0.42 3.74 -2.29
CA ILE A 27 0.60 5.11 -2.77
C ILE A 27 -0.49 5.32 -3.81
N GLU A 28 -1.30 6.35 -3.62
CA GLU A 28 -2.49 6.59 -4.45
C GLU A 28 -2.68 8.07 -4.73
N ASN A 29 -3.63 8.38 -5.62
CA ASN A 29 -4.03 9.74 -5.97
C ASN A 29 -2.84 10.62 -6.43
N GLU A 30 -1.91 10.01 -7.16
CA GLU A 30 -0.75 10.67 -7.73
C GLU A 30 -1.18 11.72 -8.76
N THR A 31 -0.69 12.95 -8.61
CA THR A 31 -1.07 14.05 -9.49
C THR A 31 0.01 15.13 -9.56
N ILE A 32 0.10 15.81 -10.69
CA ILE A 32 0.97 16.98 -10.87
C ILE A 32 0.12 18.24 -10.74
N SER A 33 0.53 19.15 -9.88
CA SER A 33 -0.09 20.48 -9.72
C SER A 33 0.98 21.57 -9.80
N GLY A 34 1.04 22.26 -10.94
CA GLY A 34 2.12 23.22 -11.20
C GLY A 34 3.48 22.52 -11.23
N THR A 35 4.37 22.88 -10.32
CA THR A 35 5.71 22.28 -10.18
C THR A 35 5.78 21.22 -9.08
N ASP A 36 4.64 20.82 -8.52
CA ASP A 36 4.57 19.90 -7.40
C ASP A 36 4.00 18.55 -7.83
N TYR A 37 4.61 17.46 -7.35
CA TYR A 37 4.07 16.10 -7.44
C TYR A 37 3.39 15.76 -6.12
N LEU A 38 2.11 15.42 -6.14
CA LEU A 38 1.32 15.09 -4.95
C LEU A 38 0.94 13.62 -4.95
N PHE A 39 0.93 13.01 -3.78
CA PHE A 39 0.51 11.62 -3.59
C PHE A 39 -0.05 11.41 -2.18
N ASP A 40 -0.92 10.41 -2.03
CA ASP A 40 -1.52 10.00 -0.77
C ASP A 40 -0.93 8.67 -0.30
N ILE A 41 -0.78 8.51 1.02
CA ILE A 41 -0.37 7.23 1.63
C ILE A 41 -1.53 6.61 2.39
N TYR A 42 -1.83 5.35 2.09
CA TYR A 42 -2.86 4.58 2.77
C TYR A 42 -2.30 3.32 3.44
N PHE A 43 -3.04 2.91 4.47
CA PHE A 43 -2.84 1.67 5.20
C PHE A 43 -4.08 0.78 5.04
N GLN A 44 -3.91 -0.53 4.93
CA GLN A 44 -5.02 -1.47 4.94
C GLN A 44 -4.59 -2.77 5.61
N ARG A 45 -5.40 -3.34 6.49
CA ARG A 45 -5.16 -4.69 6.98
C ARG A 45 -5.60 -5.70 5.92
N ILE A 46 -4.73 -6.64 5.55
CA ILE A 46 -5.05 -7.66 4.52
C ILE A 46 -5.09 -9.10 5.04
N SER A 47 -4.90 -9.29 6.34
CA SER A 47 -4.93 -10.62 6.96
C SER A 47 -6.32 -11.30 6.80
N PRO A 48 -6.36 -12.63 6.53
CA PRO A 48 -7.60 -13.36 6.30
C PRO A 48 -8.47 -13.43 7.57
N ALA A 49 -9.49 -12.56 7.60
CA ALA A 49 -10.81 -12.67 8.25
C ALA A 49 -10.96 -13.02 9.74
N LEU A 50 -9.93 -13.46 10.48
CA LEU A 50 -10.13 -13.98 11.85
C LEU A 50 -9.47 -13.19 12.98
N GLU A 51 -8.55 -12.25 12.72
CA GLU A 51 -7.83 -11.57 13.80
C GLU A 51 -7.76 -10.05 13.62
N GLY A 52 -8.32 -9.33 14.62
CA GLY A 52 -7.94 -7.99 15.09
C GLY A 52 -7.87 -6.83 14.09
N ASN A 53 -8.14 -5.62 14.57
CA ASN A 53 -7.64 -4.42 13.87
C ASN A 53 -6.15 -4.25 14.16
N ILE A 54 -5.43 -3.58 13.25
CA ILE A 54 -4.09 -3.06 13.54
C ILE A 54 -4.24 -1.73 14.26
N TYR A 55 -3.36 -1.45 15.21
CA TYR A 55 -3.34 -0.19 15.94
C TYR A 55 -2.04 0.53 15.65
N LEU A 56 -2.06 1.49 14.72
CA LEU A 56 -0.87 2.06 14.12
C LEU A 56 0.04 2.72 15.16
N GLY A 57 1.25 2.21 15.33
CA GLY A 57 2.28 2.78 16.19
C GLY A 57 3.22 3.72 15.44
N ASN A 58 4.45 3.82 15.94
CA ASN A 58 5.54 4.47 15.21
C ASN A 58 5.80 3.75 13.89
N SER A 59 6.20 4.48 12.86
CA SER A 59 6.54 3.88 11.56
C SER A 59 7.59 4.72 10.86
N ASP A 60 8.50 4.06 10.16
CA ASP A 60 9.41 4.69 9.22
C ASP A 60 8.93 4.31 7.83
N LEU A 61 8.47 5.27 7.03
CA LEU A 61 7.97 5.05 5.68
C LEU A 61 9.03 5.49 4.68
N VAL A 62 9.57 4.56 3.90
CA VAL A 62 10.67 4.84 2.97
C VAL A 62 10.23 4.53 1.54
N ILE A 63 10.28 5.54 0.69
CA ILE A 63 9.82 5.48 -0.71
C ILE A 63 10.99 5.86 -1.62
N ALA A 64 11.36 4.96 -2.52
CA ALA A 64 12.23 5.26 -3.64
C ALA A 64 11.44 6.00 -4.72
N TYR A 65 12.08 6.93 -5.42
CA TYR A 65 11.46 7.74 -6.47
C TYR A 65 12.49 8.07 -7.55
N ASN A 66 12.01 8.52 -8.71
CA ASN A 66 12.83 8.98 -9.81
C ASN A 66 13.35 10.40 -9.53
N THR A 67 14.58 10.50 -9.04
CA THR A 67 15.22 11.78 -8.74
C THR A 67 15.45 12.64 -9.99
N GLU A 68 15.49 12.07 -11.19
CA GLU A 68 15.74 12.80 -12.43
C GLU A 68 14.55 13.67 -12.85
N MET A 69 13.35 13.37 -12.33
CA MET A 69 12.14 14.17 -12.56
C MET A 69 12.19 15.55 -11.88
N PHE A 70 13.09 15.74 -10.90
CA PHE A 70 13.12 16.90 -10.02
C PHE A 70 14.48 17.61 -10.00
N THR A 71 14.47 18.92 -9.73
CA THR A 71 15.68 19.73 -9.48
C THR A 71 15.55 20.41 -8.13
N ASP A 72 16.50 20.20 -7.21
CA ASP A 72 16.42 20.74 -5.84
C ASP A 72 15.09 20.39 -5.17
N ASP A 73 14.80 19.09 -5.12
CA ASP A 73 13.57 18.58 -4.56
C ASP A 73 13.46 18.81 -3.06
N SER A 74 12.22 18.92 -2.61
CA SER A 74 11.88 18.92 -1.19
C SER A 74 10.61 18.11 -0.97
N LEU A 75 10.57 17.34 0.12
CA LEU A 75 9.39 16.61 0.54
C LEU A 75 8.67 17.39 1.64
N SER A 76 7.37 17.57 1.50
CA SER A 76 6.54 18.29 2.46
C SER A 76 5.13 17.70 2.55
N LYS A 77 4.38 18.11 3.58
CA LYS A 77 2.97 17.77 3.74
C LYS A 77 2.10 18.76 2.96
N ALA A 78 1.08 18.29 2.25
CA ALA A 78 0.03 19.18 1.77
C ALA A 78 -0.89 19.55 2.95
N THR A 79 -1.08 20.85 3.22
CA THR A 79 -1.74 21.33 4.44
C THR A 79 -3.20 21.72 4.26
N ASP A 80 -3.71 21.75 3.03
CA ASP A 80 -5.07 22.15 2.69
C ASP A 80 -5.79 20.97 1.98
N PRO A 81 -6.94 20.47 2.48
CA PRO A 81 -7.68 20.92 3.66
C PRO A 81 -6.93 20.68 4.97
N PRO A 82 -7.36 21.35 6.07
CA PRO A 82 -6.75 21.19 7.38
C PRO A 82 -6.58 19.71 7.77
N VAL A 83 -5.50 19.43 8.51
CA VAL A 83 -5.05 18.06 8.85
C VAL A 83 -4.56 17.27 7.62
N GLY A 84 -4.22 17.99 6.54
CA GLY A 84 -3.56 17.51 5.35
C GLY A 84 -4.08 16.18 4.86
N PHE A 85 -5.41 16.14 4.67
CA PHE A 85 -6.11 15.01 4.11
C PHE A 85 -6.14 13.75 5.00
N CYS A 86 -5.57 13.72 6.21
CA CYS A 86 -5.60 12.55 7.09
C CYS A 86 -7.05 12.08 7.38
N THR A 87 -7.32 10.79 7.16
CA THR A 87 -8.65 10.18 7.40
C THR A 87 -8.66 9.13 8.50
N LEU A 88 -7.50 8.83 9.10
CA LEU A 88 -7.36 7.87 10.19
C LEU A 88 -8.41 8.08 11.30
N THR A 89 -8.95 6.99 11.82
CA THR A 89 -9.92 6.98 12.91
C THR A 89 -9.46 6.07 14.02
N PRO A 90 -9.73 6.40 15.30
CA PRO A 90 -9.44 5.52 16.41
C PRO A 90 -10.61 4.52 16.63
N THR A 91 -10.56 3.74 17.71
CA THR A 91 -11.67 2.85 18.10
C THR A 91 -12.91 3.63 18.54
N SER A 92 -12.73 4.80 19.16
CA SER A 92 -13.79 5.68 19.60
C SER A 92 -14.45 6.39 18.42
N ASP A 93 -15.79 6.37 18.38
CA ASP A 93 -16.58 7.08 17.36
C ASP A 93 -16.88 8.54 17.74
N GLN A 94 -16.29 9.05 18.83
CA GLN A 94 -16.47 10.45 19.24
C GLN A 94 -15.78 11.39 18.26
N ALA A 95 -16.49 12.43 17.81
CA ALA A 95 -15.99 13.38 16.82
C ALA A 95 -14.66 14.06 17.22
N ASN A 96 -14.49 14.37 18.50
CA ASN A 96 -13.26 14.98 19.02
C ASN A 96 -12.08 13.99 18.98
N ASP A 97 -12.31 12.72 19.30
CA ASP A 97 -11.27 11.68 19.27
C ASP A 97 -10.80 11.43 17.83
N ILE A 98 -11.74 11.39 16.88
CA ILE A 98 -11.44 11.31 15.45
C ILE A 98 -10.58 12.49 15.00
N LEU A 99 -10.97 13.72 15.34
CA LEU A 99 -10.22 14.92 14.95
C LEU A 99 -8.82 14.94 15.58
N LEU A 100 -8.71 14.65 16.87
CA LEU A 100 -7.42 14.61 17.59
C LEU A 100 -6.50 13.52 17.06
N THR A 101 -7.05 12.34 16.73
CA THR A 101 -6.29 11.26 16.09
C THR A 101 -5.69 11.76 14.78
N ARG A 102 -6.49 12.35 13.89
CA ARG A 102 -6.00 12.86 12.61
C ARG A 102 -4.92 13.92 12.77
N ILE A 103 -5.14 14.88 13.68
CA ILE A 103 -4.16 15.94 14.00
C ILE A 103 -2.85 15.31 14.48
N ASN A 104 -2.90 14.39 15.45
CA ASN A 104 -1.69 13.77 15.99
C ASN A 104 -0.87 13.06 14.91
N TYR A 105 -1.49 12.21 14.08
CA TYR A 105 -0.75 11.48 13.04
C TYR A 105 -0.24 12.42 11.94
N PHE A 106 -1.02 13.42 11.54
CA PHE A 106 -0.58 14.39 10.53
C PHE A 106 0.56 15.27 11.04
N ASP A 107 0.42 15.86 12.22
CA ASP A 107 1.43 16.77 12.79
C ASP A 107 2.72 16.03 13.16
N ASN A 108 2.60 14.80 13.67
CA ASN A 108 3.76 13.96 14.04
C ASN A 108 4.35 13.14 12.89
N SER A 109 3.89 13.37 11.65
CA SER A 109 4.59 12.89 10.46
C SER A 109 5.61 13.93 9.99
N ASP A 110 6.86 13.48 9.85
CA ASP A 110 8.00 14.32 9.48
C ASP A 110 8.58 13.87 8.13
N PRO A 111 8.18 14.52 7.02
CA PRO A 111 8.73 14.24 5.70
C PRO A 111 10.13 14.83 5.52
N THR A 112 11.06 14.02 5.06
CA THR A 112 12.42 14.43 4.69
C THR A 112 12.90 13.66 3.46
N ILE A 113 13.92 14.17 2.78
CA ILE A 113 14.67 13.42 1.75
C ILE A 113 15.99 13.00 2.37
N GLN A 114 16.27 11.69 2.40
CA GLN A 114 17.50 11.15 2.98
C GLN A 114 18.08 10.07 2.06
N ASN A 115 19.35 10.23 1.69
CA ASN A 115 20.07 9.29 0.82
C ASN A 115 19.32 8.99 -0.49
N GLY A 116 18.69 10.01 -1.11
CA GLY A 116 17.91 9.86 -2.35
C GLY A 116 16.60 9.08 -2.19
N ASN A 117 16.06 8.96 -0.97
CA ASN A 117 14.74 8.38 -0.71
C ASN A 117 13.85 9.41 0.00
N LEU A 118 12.56 9.34 -0.26
CA LEU A 118 11.55 10.02 0.54
C LEU A 118 11.37 9.25 1.84
N VAL A 119 11.46 9.94 2.96
CA VAL A 119 11.32 9.36 4.29
C VAL A 119 10.24 10.11 5.04
N ILE A 120 9.23 9.40 5.51
CA ILE A 120 8.20 9.95 6.39
C ILE A 120 8.31 9.21 7.71
N ASN A 121 8.94 9.86 8.68
CA ASN A 121 9.01 9.34 10.04
C ASN A 121 7.69 9.67 10.74
N LEU A 122 6.97 8.65 11.17
CA LEU A 122 5.71 8.78 11.87
C LEU A 122 5.92 8.45 13.35
N ASN A 123 5.75 9.45 14.21
CA ASN A 123 5.72 9.28 15.65
C ASN A 123 4.28 9.10 16.12
N GLY A 124 3.85 7.84 16.22
CA GLY A 124 2.54 7.47 16.73
C GLY A 124 2.35 7.86 18.21
N PRO A 125 1.09 7.97 18.67
CA PRO A 125 0.80 8.28 20.06
C PRO A 125 1.29 7.17 21.00
N THR A 126 1.73 7.57 22.21
CA THR A 126 2.07 6.65 23.30
C THR A 126 0.99 6.72 24.39
N PRO A 127 -0.10 5.95 24.28
CA PRO A 127 -1.19 5.98 25.25
C PRO A 127 -0.77 5.37 26.59
N GLY A 128 -1.17 6.01 27.69
CA GLY A 128 -0.90 5.54 29.05
C GLY A 128 -2.00 4.68 29.66
N ASP A 129 -3.17 4.64 29.03
CA ASP A 129 -4.36 3.92 29.49
C ASP A 129 -5.26 3.50 28.32
N ALA A 130 -6.29 2.71 28.61
CA ALA A 130 -7.22 2.22 27.59
C ALA A 130 -8.06 3.32 26.94
N ALA A 131 -8.38 4.40 27.67
CA ALA A 131 -9.18 5.51 27.12
C ALA A 131 -8.38 6.31 26.09
N SER A 132 -7.13 6.66 26.42
CA SER A 132 -6.20 7.32 25.51
C SER A 132 -5.82 6.44 24.33
N PHE A 133 -5.71 5.11 24.51
CA PHE A 133 -5.54 4.18 23.40
C PHE A 133 -6.74 4.25 22.44
N ASN A 134 -7.95 4.01 22.96
CA ASN A 134 -9.17 3.95 22.15
C ASN A 134 -9.56 5.27 21.50
N GLY A 135 -9.14 6.41 22.06
CA GLY A 135 -9.46 7.74 21.55
C GLY A 135 -8.36 8.41 20.73
N ARG A 136 -7.15 7.84 20.63
CA ARG A 136 -6.01 8.51 19.97
C ARG A 136 -5.20 7.65 19.01
N VAL A 137 -5.24 6.32 19.16
CA VAL A 137 -4.48 5.41 18.29
C VAL A 137 -5.32 5.06 17.08
N ALA A 138 -4.76 5.22 15.89
CA ALA A 138 -5.45 4.90 14.64
C ALA A 138 -5.68 3.39 14.52
N ARG A 139 -6.92 3.01 14.21
CA ARG A 139 -7.39 1.64 14.04
C ARG A 139 -7.50 1.33 12.55
N ILE A 140 -6.59 0.50 12.06
CA ILE A 140 -6.55 0.09 10.65
C ILE A 140 -7.30 -1.25 10.53
N ASP A 141 -8.33 -1.24 9.71
CA ASP A 141 -9.16 -2.42 9.41
C ASP A 141 -8.97 -2.89 7.96
N GLY A 142 -9.84 -3.80 7.50
CA GLY A 142 -9.74 -4.39 6.17
C GLY A 142 -10.28 -3.56 5.02
N GLN A 143 -10.85 -2.38 5.28
CA GLN A 143 -11.40 -1.53 4.23
C GLN A 143 -10.28 -0.84 3.45
N SER A 144 -10.30 -0.99 2.12
CA SER A 144 -9.35 -0.31 1.24
C SER A 144 -9.64 1.19 1.15
N ASN A 145 -8.60 1.99 0.99
CA ASN A 145 -8.66 3.42 0.67
C ASN A 145 -9.39 4.29 1.70
N THR A 146 -9.53 3.81 2.94
CA THR A 146 -10.18 4.54 4.04
C THR A 146 -9.20 5.09 5.07
N HIS A 147 -8.05 4.45 5.26
CA HIS A 147 -7.05 4.83 6.28
C HIS A 147 -5.88 5.61 5.66
N ARG A 148 -6.14 6.87 5.29
CA ARG A 148 -5.13 7.77 4.74
C ARG A 148 -4.35 8.47 5.84
N LEU A 149 -3.02 8.35 5.84
CA LEU A 149 -2.15 9.10 6.74
C LEU A 149 -2.11 10.59 6.39
N GLY A 150 -2.08 10.91 5.10
CA GLY A 150 -2.11 12.27 4.60
C GLY A 150 -1.70 12.35 3.14
N ARG A 151 -1.71 13.58 2.63
CA ARG A 151 -1.17 13.93 1.32
C ARG A 151 0.22 14.55 1.45
N PHE A 152 1.15 14.07 0.66
CA PHE A 152 2.53 14.52 0.61
C PHE A 152 2.84 15.13 -0.74
N LYS A 153 3.93 15.89 -0.79
CA LYS A 153 4.30 16.71 -1.93
C LYS A 153 5.81 16.71 -2.14
N ILE A 154 6.24 16.37 -3.35
CA ILE A 154 7.61 16.57 -3.83
C ILE A 154 7.61 17.82 -4.71
N SER A 155 8.41 18.82 -4.35
CA SER A 155 8.48 20.07 -5.12
C SER A 155 9.48 20.00 -6.27
N SER A 156 9.41 21.01 -7.14
CA SER A 156 10.44 21.33 -8.12
C SER A 156 10.56 20.32 -9.27
N ILE A 157 9.43 19.84 -9.80
CA ILE A 157 9.41 19.06 -11.06
C ILE A 157 10.11 19.85 -12.17
N SER A 158 11.14 19.26 -12.77
CA SER A 158 11.88 19.78 -13.91
C SER A 158 11.48 19.11 -15.22
N ASP A 159 11.01 17.87 -15.16
CA ASP A 159 10.51 17.12 -16.31
C ASP A 159 9.15 16.50 -15.98
N ALA A 160 8.07 17.19 -16.36
CA ALA A 160 6.71 16.70 -16.14
C ALA A 160 6.30 15.53 -17.05
N THR A 161 7.16 15.11 -17.99
CA THR A 161 6.92 13.94 -18.86
C THR A 161 7.51 12.66 -18.28
N ALA A 162 8.44 12.78 -17.33
CA ALA A 162 8.98 11.65 -16.59
C ALA A 162 7.98 11.13 -15.54
N ASP A 163 8.10 9.85 -15.21
CA ASP A 163 7.35 9.21 -14.13
C ASP A 163 8.13 9.32 -12.81
N ALA A 164 7.43 9.68 -11.72
CA ALA A 164 8.01 9.73 -10.38
C ALA A 164 8.35 8.33 -9.84
N ASN A 165 7.69 7.28 -10.35
CA ASN A 165 8.00 5.88 -10.07
C ASN A 165 8.15 5.58 -8.56
N LEU A 166 7.17 6.03 -7.77
CA LEU A 166 7.17 5.89 -6.32
C LEU A 166 7.05 4.42 -5.92
N ARG A 167 8.01 3.92 -5.13
CA ARG A 167 8.07 2.51 -4.72
C ARG A 167 8.47 2.35 -3.27
N TRP A 168 7.72 1.56 -2.51
CA TRP A 168 8.06 1.21 -1.14
C TRP A 168 9.40 0.48 -1.05
N LYS A 169 10.27 0.91 -0.16
CA LYS A 169 11.55 0.24 0.09
C LYS A 169 11.46 -0.66 1.33
N THR A 170 11.09 -1.93 1.16
CA THR A 170 10.92 -2.88 2.28
C THR A 170 12.11 -3.82 2.52
N THR A 171 13.05 -3.88 1.60
CA THR A 171 14.21 -4.78 1.65
C THR A 171 15.53 -4.04 1.33
N GLY A 172 16.64 -4.77 1.43
CA GLY A 172 17.99 -4.24 1.17
C GLY A 172 18.64 -3.59 2.39
N THR A 173 19.77 -2.92 2.15
CA THR A 173 20.55 -2.23 3.19
C THR A 173 20.15 -0.76 3.32
N GLY A 174 20.41 -0.19 4.50
CA GLY A 174 20.09 1.21 4.83
C GLY A 174 18.65 1.40 5.31
N LEU A 175 18.08 2.58 5.03
CA LEU A 175 16.70 2.91 5.39
C LEU A 175 15.71 1.99 4.67
N LYS A 176 14.71 1.52 5.39
CA LYS A 176 13.62 0.67 4.88
C LYS A 176 12.32 1.02 5.59
N THR A 177 11.21 0.68 4.96
CA THR A 177 9.88 0.82 5.54
C THR A 177 9.70 -0.16 6.69
N MET A 178 9.26 0.34 7.84
CA MET A 178 8.91 -0.42 9.03
C MET A 178 7.63 0.15 9.62
N VAL A 179 6.63 -0.69 9.84
CA VAL A 179 5.37 -0.30 10.49
C VAL A 179 5.19 -1.09 11.76
N PHE A 180 4.82 -0.41 12.83
CA PHE A 180 4.58 -1.05 14.12
C PHE A 180 3.09 -1.00 14.47
N SER A 181 2.60 -2.05 15.13
CA SER A 181 1.29 -2.08 15.79
C SER A 181 1.49 -1.93 17.29
N LEU A 182 0.53 -1.32 17.98
CA LEU A 182 0.39 -1.34 19.43
C LEU A 182 -0.48 -2.51 19.89
N ASP A 183 -0.15 -3.11 21.02
CA ASP A 183 -0.98 -4.13 21.67
C ASP A 183 -2.24 -3.49 22.29
N SER A 184 -3.39 -4.14 22.16
CA SER A 184 -4.67 -3.60 22.66
C SER A 184 -4.87 -3.72 24.18
N ILE A 185 -4.11 -4.60 24.83
CA ILE A 185 -4.17 -4.88 26.28
C ILE A 185 -2.98 -4.23 27.00
N ALA A 186 -1.81 -4.17 26.34
CA ALA A 186 -0.61 -3.51 26.84
C ALA A 186 -0.12 -2.44 25.84
N PRO A 187 -0.80 -1.29 25.72
CA PRO A 187 -0.65 -0.37 24.59
C PRO A 187 0.65 0.45 24.56
N PHE A 188 1.53 0.23 25.53
CA PHE A 188 2.92 0.68 25.54
C PHE A 188 3.89 -0.33 24.90
N MET A 189 3.41 -1.54 24.59
CA MET A 189 4.16 -2.54 23.83
C MET A 189 3.81 -2.42 22.35
N SER A 190 4.83 -2.22 21.53
CA SER A 190 4.71 -2.25 20.08
C SER A 190 5.42 -3.45 19.49
N HIS A 191 4.96 -3.91 18.33
CA HIS A 191 5.62 -4.94 17.54
C HIS A 191 5.60 -4.54 16.08
N GLN A 192 6.65 -4.91 15.34
CA GLN A 192 6.67 -4.70 13.90
C GLN A 192 5.65 -5.63 13.23
N ILE A 193 4.91 -5.10 12.27
CA ILE A 193 3.94 -5.84 11.45
C ILE A 193 4.62 -6.19 10.13
N ASP A 194 4.26 -7.35 9.60
CA ASP A 194 4.68 -7.71 8.24
C ASP A 194 3.97 -6.83 7.23
N LEU A 195 4.78 -6.31 6.31
CA LEU A 195 4.33 -5.46 5.23
C LEU A 195 4.08 -6.33 4.02
N GLN A 196 2.87 -6.20 3.48
CA GLN A 196 2.74 -6.33 2.05
C GLN A 196 2.80 -4.94 1.45
N THR A 197 3.79 -4.72 0.62
CA THR A 197 3.67 -3.63 -0.33
C THR A 197 2.61 -4.07 -1.32
N ASP A 198 1.65 -3.21 -1.64
CA ASP A 198 1.11 -3.30 -2.98
C ASP A 198 2.31 -3.17 -3.90
N THR A 199 2.72 -4.31 -4.45
CA THR A 199 3.38 -4.34 -5.73
C THR A 199 2.36 -3.86 -6.75
N ASN A 200 1.96 -2.58 -6.66
CA ASN A 200 1.67 -1.75 -7.82
C ASN A 200 2.93 -1.63 -8.70
N THR A 201 4.03 -2.35 -8.39
CA THR A 201 4.80 -3.02 -9.43
C THR A 201 3.90 -4.03 -10.14
N CYS A 202 3.03 -3.49 -10.99
CA CYS A 202 2.98 -3.90 -12.37
C CYS A 202 4.15 -4.84 -12.69
N PRO A 203 3.87 -6.12 -12.98
CA PRO A 203 4.94 -7.09 -13.14
C PRO A 203 5.90 -6.59 -14.23
N GLU A 204 7.20 -6.83 -14.08
CA GLU A 204 8.16 -6.45 -15.14
C GLU A 204 7.69 -7.02 -16.48
N GLU A 205 7.22 -8.27 -16.45
CA GLU A 205 6.65 -8.96 -17.60
C GLU A 205 5.24 -9.46 -17.28
N LEU A 206 4.25 -9.17 -18.13
CA LEU A 206 2.92 -9.76 -18.06
C LEU A 206 2.69 -10.68 -19.26
N VAL A 207 2.35 -11.94 -19.02
CA VAL A 207 1.99 -12.88 -20.09
C VAL A 207 0.51 -13.25 -19.98
N LEU A 208 -0.30 -12.83 -20.95
CA LEU A 208 -1.71 -13.17 -21.08
C LEU A 208 -1.88 -14.29 -22.12
N LEU A 209 -2.30 -15.47 -21.67
CA LEU A 209 -2.58 -16.62 -22.53
C LEU A 209 -4.07 -16.99 -22.57
N ASP A 210 -4.93 -16.03 -22.23
CA ASP A 210 -6.35 -16.26 -21.99
C ASP A 210 -7.18 -16.27 -23.28
N THR A 211 -8.23 -17.07 -23.31
CA THR A 211 -9.25 -17.05 -24.37
C THR A 211 -10.64 -17.25 -23.75
N PRO A 212 -11.48 -16.21 -23.60
CA PRO A 212 -11.24 -14.83 -24.03
C PRO A 212 -10.37 -14.03 -23.06
N ILE A 213 -9.64 -13.04 -23.60
CA ILE A 213 -8.96 -12.02 -22.80
C ILE A 213 -10.05 -11.15 -22.15
N GLN A 214 -9.95 -10.98 -20.84
CA GLN A 214 -10.94 -10.24 -20.06
C GLN A 214 -10.86 -8.73 -20.34
N ASP A 215 -12.04 -8.10 -20.34
CA ASP A 215 -12.21 -6.65 -20.42
C ASP A 215 -11.44 -5.94 -19.30
N GLY A 216 -10.88 -4.76 -19.60
CA GLY A 216 -10.17 -3.93 -18.63
C GLY A 216 -8.72 -3.62 -18.97
N VAL A 217 -7.97 -3.15 -17.96
CA VAL A 217 -6.60 -2.66 -18.09
C VAL A 217 -5.61 -3.74 -17.65
N HIS A 218 -4.67 -4.09 -18.51
CA HIS A 218 -3.58 -5.03 -18.24
C HIS A 218 -2.25 -4.29 -18.37
N GLN A 219 -1.41 -4.35 -17.35
CA GLN A 219 -0.21 -3.52 -17.27
C GLN A 219 1.05 -4.34 -16.97
N ALA A 220 2.19 -3.96 -17.56
CA ALA A 220 3.54 -4.44 -17.20
C ALA A 220 4.57 -3.30 -17.16
N SER A 221 5.57 -3.35 -16.29
CA SER A 221 6.56 -2.25 -16.18
C SER A 221 7.64 -2.30 -17.25
N VAL A 222 7.82 -3.45 -17.92
CA VAL A 222 8.74 -3.63 -19.05
C VAL A 222 7.99 -4.16 -20.26
N SER A 223 7.50 -5.39 -20.22
CA SER A 223 6.96 -6.10 -21.38
C SER A 223 5.60 -6.75 -21.11
N LEU A 224 4.68 -6.69 -22.08
CA LEU A 224 3.42 -7.43 -22.03
C LEU A 224 3.31 -8.32 -23.26
N THR A 225 3.16 -9.63 -23.07
CA THR A 225 2.93 -10.60 -24.15
C THR A 225 1.50 -11.11 -24.08
N ALA A 226 0.76 -11.11 -25.19
CA ALA A 226 -0.62 -11.57 -25.22
C ALA A 226 -0.92 -12.52 -26.39
N SER A 227 -1.66 -13.60 -26.10
CA SER A 227 -2.33 -14.48 -27.07
C SER A 227 -3.81 -14.61 -26.74
N GLY A 228 -4.65 -14.97 -27.72
CA GLY A 228 -6.06 -15.30 -27.51
C GLY A 228 -7.04 -14.31 -28.12
N GLN A 229 -8.28 -14.30 -27.65
CA GLN A 229 -9.38 -13.58 -28.33
C GLN A 229 -10.01 -12.52 -27.43
N ILE A 230 -10.08 -11.28 -27.91
CA ILE A 230 -10.95 -10.24 -27.33
C ILE A 230 -12.34 -10.43 -27.95
N GLN A 231 -13.31 -10.84 -27.13
CA GLN A 231 -14.67 -11.11 -27.58
C GLN A 231 -15.57 -9.88 -27.52
N ALA A 232 -16.38 -9.69 -28.56
CA ALA A 232 -17.28 -8.55 -28.62
C ALA A 232 -18.47 -8.71 -27.66
N PRO A 233 -18.89 -7.63 -26.98
CA PRO A 233 -18.28 -6.29 -26.93
C PRO A 233 -17.33 -6.16 -25.71
N SER A 234 -16.03 -6.03 -25.93
CA SER A 234 -15.04 -5.76 -24.87
C SER A 234 -14.10 -4.61 -25.24
N SER A 235 -13.54 -3.94 -24.24
CA SER A 235 -12.59 -2.83 -24.35
C SER A 235 -11.35 -3.10 -23.51
N VAL A 236 -10.32 -3.67 -24.14
CA VAL A 236 -9.07 -4.02 -23.48
C VAL A 236 -8.04 -2.92 -23.67
N LEU A 237 -7.38 -2.49 -22.59
CA LEU A 237 -6.24 -1.57 -22.61
C LEU A 237 -4.98 -2.30 -22.15
N PHE A 238 -3.99 -2.41 -23.03
CA PHE A 238 -2.65 -2.88 -22.68
C PHE A 238 -1.73 -1.71 -22.41
N ARG A 239 -0.98 -1.78 -21.31
CA ARG A 239 0.07 -0.82 -20.94
C ARG A 239 1.38 -1.52 -20.66
N ALA A 240 2.45 -1.07 -21.28
CA ALA A 240 3.78 -1.57 -20.98
C ALA A 240 4.84 -0.48 -21.04
N GLY A 241 5.82 -0.52 -20.13
CA GLY A 241 6.89 0.49 -20.09
C GLY A 241 7.82 0.46 -21.30
N GLN A 242 7.97 -0.69 -21.99
CA GLN A 242 8.87 -0.83 -23.14
C GLN A 242 8.21 -1.50 -24.35
N SER A 243 7.51 -2.63 -24.18
CA SER A 243 6.97 -3.39 -25.31
C SER A 243 5.66 -4.10 -25.01
N VAL A 244 4.80 -4.17 -26.03
CA VAL A 244 3.66 -5.07 -26.08
C VAL A 244 3.81 -6.00 -27.28
N GLU A 245 3.88 -7.31 -27.03
CA GLU A 245 4.01 -8.34 -28.06
C GLU A 245 2.71 -9.15 -28.17
N LEU A 246 2.03 -9.02 -29.31
CA LEU A 246 0.87 -9.86 -29.64
C LEU A 246 1.39 -11.11 -30.38
N ILE A 247 1.36 -12.26 -29.73
CA ILE A 247 1.86 -13.52 -30.27
C ILE A 247 0.78 -14.23 -31.11
N PRO A 248 1.12 -15.24 -31.94
CA PRO A 248 0.17 -15.87 -32.84
C PRO A 248 -1.11 -16.33 -32.14
N LEU A 249 -2.23 -16.33 -32.88
CA LEU A 249 -3.59 -16.60 -32.41
C LEU A 249 -4.22 -15.45 -31.60
N PHE A 250 -3.62 -14.26 -31.59
CA PHE A 250 -4.29 -13.06 -31.11
C PHE A 250 -5.38 -12.59 -32.10
N ASN A 251 -6.63 -12.43 -31.65
CA ASN A 251 -7.76 -11.97 -32.45
C ASN A 251 -8.64 -10.96 -31.71
N VAL A 252 -9.21 -10.01 -32.45
CA VAL A 252 -10.14 -9.01 -31.92
C VAL A 252 -11.46 -9.11 -32.69
N ASP A 253 -12.53 -9.49 -31.99
CA ASP A 253 -13.83 -9.62 -32.62
C ASP A 253 -14.41 -8.26 -33.02
N ALA A 254 -15.14 -8.23 -34.13
CA ALA A 254 -15.82 -7.04 -34.60
C ALA A 254 -16.78 -6.50 -33.53
N GLY A 255 -16.59 -5.24 -33.13
CA GLY A 255 -17.33 -4.61 -32.04
C GLY A 255 -16.56 -4.52 -30.72
N SER A 256 -15.34 -5.04 -30.66
CA SER A 256 -14.41 -4.85 -29.54
C SER A 256 -13.42 -3.71 -29.81
N THR A 257 -12.83 -3.18 -28.73
CA THR A 257 -11.75 -2.19 -28.76
C THR A 257 -10.51 -2.79 -28.10
N LEU A 258 -9.36 -2.61 -28.75
CA LEU A 258 -8.04 -2.83 -28.17
C LEU A 258 -7.28 -1.51 -28.22
N GLU A 259 -6.85 -1.02 -27.07
CA GLU A 259 -5.95 0.12 -26.93
C GLU A 259 -4.60 -0.39 -26.41
N ILE A 260 -3.51 0.09 -26.98
CA ILE A 260 -2.15 -0.23 -26.54
C ILE A 260 -1.44 1.09 -26.25
N ASN A 261 -0.86 1.20 -25.06
CA ASN A 261 -0.10 2.37 -24.65
C ASN A 261 1.28 1.95 -24.14
N ILE A 262 2.34 2.50 -24.74
CA ILE A 262 3.71 2.31 -24.26
C ILE A 262 4.01 3.45 -23.29
N ALA A 263 3.62 3.23 -22.04
CA ALA A 263 3.85 4.11 -20.92
C ALA A 263 4.09 3.23 -19.69
N GLY A 264 4.90 3.74 -18.75
CA GLY A 264 5.06 3.12 -17.44
C GLY A 264 3.71 2.89 -16.76
N CYS A 265 3.71 2.02 -15.75
CA CYS A 265 2.47 1.65 -15.09
C CYS A 265 1.88 2.83 -14.32
N GLN A 266 0.55 2.93 -14.32
CA GLN A 266 -0.21 3.94 -13.57
C GLN A 266 -1.05 3.25 -12.51
#